data_AF-A0A0M9DWT5-F1
#
_entry.id   AF-A0A0M9DWT5-F1
#
_cell.length_a   1.000
_cell.length_b   1.000
_cell.length_c   1.000
_cell.angle_alpha   90.00
_cell.angle_beta   90.00
_cell.angle_gamma   90.00
#
_symmetry.space_group_name_H-M   'P 1'
#
loop_
_entity.id
_entity.type
_entity.pdbx_description
1 polymer ?
#
loop_
_entity_poly.entity_id
_entity_poly.type
_entity_poly.pdbx_seq_one_letter_code
_entity_poly.pdbx_strand_id
1 'polypeptide(L)'
;MPVIAFDTYAYVKKLRDANLPEAQASAHAEALKGLIETNLASKDDIKDISAEISQLDQSLRSEMSQLDQSLRSEMSQLKQSLRSEMSQLKQSLRSEMSELNQSLKSEMSELNQSLKSEMSELNQSLKSEMSELNQSLKSEMSELNQSLRSEMSQLNQKIDTEIANNKEAFAKINEELANNREEFANNREEFANNREEFANIRHEIANNQAINDQKFEQVKTAFARMDANMAKNHSLMIKNHSTMIKWIIALIMGSTTLNISLIKLLL
;
A
#
# COMPACT_ATOMS: atom_id res chain seq x y z
N MET A 1 -27.73 -5.34 -133.37
CA MET A 1 -27.45 -6.61 -134.07
C MET A 1 -28.11 -6.62 -135.45
N PRO A 2 -27.39 -7.01 -136.51
CA PRO A 2 -27.94 -7.09 -137.86
C PRO A 2 -29.09 -8.11 -137.91
N VAL A 3 -30.16 -7.83 -138.67
CA VAL A 3 -31.21 -8.83 -138.93
C VAL A 3 -30.58 -9.93 -139.76
N ILE A 4 -30.53 -11.16 -139.27
CA ILE A 4 -30.31 -12.30 -140.17
C ILE A 4 -31.68 -12.57 -140.81
N ALA A 5 -32.06 -11.74 -141.78
CA ALA A 5 -33.23 -12.03 -142.59
C ALA A 5 -32.83 -13.15 -143.54
N PHE A 6 -33.37 -14.36 -143.32
CA PHE A 6 -33.15 -15.46 -144.24
C PHE A 6 -33.90 -15.17 -145.53
N ASP A 7 -33.17 -14.76 -146.56
CA ASP A 7 -33.72 -14.49 -147.88
C ASP A 7 -34.04 -15.82 -148.59
N THR A 8 -35.28 -16.28 -148.40
CA THR A 8 -35.81 -17.49 -149.02
C THR A 8 -35.65 -17.47 -150.54
N TYR A 9 -35.82 -16.32 -151.19
CA TYR A 9 -35.73 -16.20 -152.65
C TYR A 9 -34.30 -16.35 -153.15
N ALA A 10 -33.35 -15.65 -152.53
CA ALA A 10 -31.93 -15.79 -152.85
C ALA A 10 -31.42 -17.22 -152.57
N TYR A 11 -31.92 -17.87 -151.52
CA TYR A 11 -31.59 -19.25 -151.20
C TYR A 11 -32.14 -20.25 -152.22
N VAL A 12 -33.42 -20.13 -152.60
CA VAL A 12 -34.04 -20.95 -153.67
C VAL A 12 -33.28 -20.78 -154.98
N LYS A 13 -32.94 -19.53 -155.36
CA LYS A 13 -32.18 -19.24 -156.58
C LYS A 13 -30.83 -19.95 -156.61
N LYS A 14 -30.06 -19.89 -155.50
CA LYS A 14 -28.78 -20.61 -155.39
C LYS A 14 -28.92 -22.13 -155.52
N LEU A 15 -29.95 -22.72 -154.92
CA LEU A 15 -30.20 -24.16 -155.03
C LEU A 15 -30.57 -24.56 -156.46
N ARG A 16 -31.35 -23.73 -157.14
CA ARG A 16 -31.74 -23.95 -158.54
C ARG A 16 -30.56 -23.82 -159.50
N ASP A 17 -29.70 -22.84 -159.28
CA ASP A 17 -28.45 -22.64 -160.05
C ASP A 17 -27.46 -23.81 -159.83
N ALA A 18 -27.62 -24.57 -158.74
CA ALA A 18 -26.95 -25.85 -158.47
C ALA A 18 -27.72 -27.08 -159.00
N ASN A 19 -28.66 -26.89 -159.94
CA ASN A 19 -29.51 -27.91 -160.57
C ASN A 19 -30.55 -28.62 -159.66
N LEU A 20 -30.93 -28.05 -158.51
CA LEU A 20 -32.04 -28.59 -157.71
C LEU A 20 -33.40 -28.17 -158.33
N PRO A 21 -34.36 -29.10 -158.52
CA PRO A 21 -35.69 -28.77 -159.02
C PRO A 21 -36.41 -27.73 -158.16
N GLU A 22 -37.15 -26.82 -158.78
CA GLU A 22 -37.75 -25.65 -158.11
C GLU A 22 -38.67 -26.03 -156.93
N ALA A 23 -39.48 -27.09 -157.08
CA ALA A 23 -40.34 -27.57 -156.00
C ALA A 23 -39.55 -28.06 -154.78
N GLN A 24 -38.41 -28.73 -155.00
CA GLN A 24 -37.54 -29.21 -153.92
C GLN A 24 -36.73 -28.06 -153.28
N ALA A 25 -36.26 -27.13 -154.10
CA ALA A 25 -35.56 -25.92 -153.63
C ALA A 25 -36.47 -25.05 -152.74
N SER A 26 -37.73 -24.85 -153.13
CA SER A 26 -38.73 -24.14 -152.33
C SER A 26 -39.05 -24.88 -151.03
N ALA A 27 -39.25 -26.20 -151.06
CA ALA A 27 -39.49 -26.99 -149.85
C ALA A 27 -38.32 -26.93 -148.86
N HIS A 28 -37.06 -26.97 -149.33
CA HIS A 28 -35.87 -26.78 -148.47
C HIS A 28 -35.79 -25.37 -147.89
N ALA A 29 -36.07 -24.35 -148.69
CA ALA A 29 -36.05 -22.96 -148.25
C ALA A 29 -37.16 -22.67 -147.22
N GLU A 30 -38.33 -23.28 -147.38
CA GLU A 30 -39.47 -23.15 -146.47
C GLU A 30 -39.26 -23.95 -145.18
N ALA A 31 -38.71 -25.16 -145.26
CA ALA A 31 -38.31 -25.93 -144.07
C ALA A 31 -37.20 -25.23 -143.26
N LEU A 32 -36.20 -24.66 -143.94
CA LEU A 32 -35.12 -23.92 -143.29
C LEU A 32 -35.61 -22.58 -142.71
N LYS A 33 -36.49 -21.87 -143.42
CA LYS A 33 -37.17 -20.68 -142.90
C LYS A 33 -37.96 -21.01 -141.64
N GLY A 34 -38.75 -22.08 -141.66
CA GLY A 34 -39.49 -22.57 -140.49
C GLY A 34 -38.56 -22.88 -139.32
N LEU A 35 -37.50 -23.66 -139.52
CA LEU A 35 -36.52 -23.96 -138.46
C LEU A 35 -35.85 -22.71 -137.87
N ILE A 36 -35.54 -21.71 -138.71
CA ILE A 36 -34.96 -20.43 -138.31
C ILE A 36 -35.96 -19.59 -137.51
N GLU A 37 -37.23 -19.56 -137.92
CA GLU A 37 -38.29 -18.79 -137.25
C GLU A 37 -38.77 -19.45 -135.95
N THR A 38 -38.71 -20.79 -135.81
CA THR A 38 -39.21 -21.48 -134.61
C THR A 38 -38.15 -21.75 -133.54
N ASN A 39 -36.88 -21.98 -133.90
CA ASN A 39 -35.83 -22.42 -132.95
C ASN A 39 -34.79 -21.35 -132.60
N LEU A 40 -34.80 -20.19 -133.28
CA LEU A 40 -33.89 -19.09 -132.96
C LEU A 40 -34.65 -17.97 -132.24
N ALA A 41 -34.02 -17.40 -131.22
CA ALA A 41 -34.54 -16.20 -130.56
C ALA A 41 -34.69 -15.07 -131.58
N SER A 42 -35.89 -14.49 -131.63
CA SER A 42 -36.20 -13.33 -132.44
C SER A 42 -35.53 -12.08 -131.90
N LYS A 43 -35.59 -10.99 -132.67
CA LYS A 43 -35.09 -9.69 -132.21
C LYS A 43 -35.87 -9.15 -131.02
N ASP A 44 -37.15 -9.48 -130.95
CA ASP A 44 -38.01 -9.00 -129.88
C ASP A 44 -37.71 -9.79 -128.60
N ASP A 45 -37.45 -11.11 -128.67
CA ASP A 45 -36.96 -11.90 -127.52
C ASP A 45 -35.65 -11.30 -126.93
N ILE A 46 -34.70 -10.90 -127.78
CA ILE A 46 -33.44 -10.28 -127.34
C ILE A 46 -33.69 -8.90 -126.71
N LYS A 47 -34.60 -8.10 -127.27
CA LYS A 47 -34.96 -6.80 -126.69
C LYS A 47 -35.64 -6.97 -125.34
N ASP A 48 -36.54 -7.93 -125.21
CA ASP A 48 -37.26 -8.22 -123.98
C ASP A 48 -36.28 -8.67 -122.89
N ILE A 49 -35.38 -9.62 -123.19
CA ILE A 49 -34.31 -10.01 -122.27
C ILE A 49 -33.40 -8.82 -121.92
N SER A 50 -33.03 -7.99 -122.90
CA SER A 50 -32.20 -6.80 -122.64
C SER A 50 -32.93 -5.78 -121.76
N ALA A 51 -34.24 -5.65 -121.89
CA ALA A 51 -35.07 -4.79 -121.06
C ALA A 51 -35.17 -5.36 -119.64
N GLU A 52 -35.40 -6.68 -119.49
CA GLU A 52 -35.41 -7.38 -118.20
C GLU A 52 -34.07 -7.24 -117.46
N ILE A 53 -32.94 -7.45 -118.16
CA ILE A 53 -31.60 -7.26 -117.59
C ILE A 53 -31.40 -5.81 -117.13
N SER A 54 -31.86 -4.84 -117.93
CA SER A 54 -31.74 -3.42 -117.57
C SER A 54 -32.59 -3.07 -116.35
N GLN A 55 -33.80 -3.63 -116.25
CA GLN A 55 -34.67 -3.47 -115.09
C GLN A 55 -34.07 -4.13 -113.85
N LEU A 56 -33.49 -5.33 -113.98
CA LEU A 56 -32.83 -6.03 -112.89
C LEU A 56 -31.61 -5.26 -112.37
N ASP A 57 -30.76 -4.72 -113.25
CA ASP A 57 -29.61 -3.89 -112.86
C ASP A 57 -30.07 -2.62 -112.11
N GLN A 58 -31.13 -1.96 -112.59
CA GLN A 58 -31.71 -0.82 -111.90
C GLN A 58 -32.26 -1.19 -110.51
N SER A 59 -32.96 -2.33 -110.41
CA SER A 59 -33.48 -2.83 -109.13
C SER A 59 -32.34 -3.12 -108.15
N LEU A 60 -31.31 -3.85 -108.59
CA LEU A 60 -30.14 -4.17 -107.77
C LEU A 60 -29.41 -2.91 -107.30
N ARG A 61 -29.22 -1.92 -108.17
CA ARG A 61 -28.62 -0.63 -107.79
C ARG A 61 -29.44 0.11 -106.74
N SER A 62 -30.77 0.08 -106.89
CA SER A 62 -31.69 0.68 -105.93
C SER A 62 -31.59 -0.03 -104.57
N GLU A 63 -31.64 -1.36 -104.54
CA GLU A 63 -31.52 -2.16 -103.32
C GLU A 63 -30.17 -1.95 -102.62
N MET A 64 -29.06 -1.94 -103.37
CA MET A 64 -27.74 -1.66 -102.80
C MET A 64 -27.67 -0.25 -102.21
N SER A 65 -28.25 0.76 -102.87
CA SER A 65 -28.31 2.12 -102.35
C SER A 65 -29.16 2.20 -101.08
N GLN A 66 -30.28 1.48 -101.01
CA GLN A 66 -31.13 1.43 -99.82
C GLN A 66 -30.41 0.73 -98.67
N LEU A 67 -29.70 -0.35 -98.94
CA LEU A 67 -28.92 -1.08 -97.94
C LEU A 67 -27.78 -0.20 -97.37
N ASP A 68 -27.03 0.52 -98.20
CA ASP A 68 -25.98 1.43 -97.72
C ASP A 68 -26.55 2.55 -96.84
N GLN A 69 -27.70 3.11 -97.22
CA GLN A 69 -28.40 4.11 -96.42
C GLN A 69 -28.87 3.53 -95.07
N SER A 70 -29.43 2.32 -95.06
CA SER A 70 -29.86 1.63 -93.83
C SER A 70 -28.68 1.39 -92.90
N LEU A 71 -27.58 0.83 -93.41
CA LEU A 71 -26.37 0.55 -92.64
C LEU A 71 -25.75 1.83 -92.05
N ARG A 72 -25.72 2.93 -92.80
CA ARG A 72 -25.26 4.24 -92.29
C ARG A 72 -26.15 4.76 -91.17
N SER A 73 -27.47 4.60 -91.31
CA SER A 73 -28.44 5.00 -90.30
C SER A 73 -28.25 4.19 -89.01
N GLU A 74 -28.17 2.86 -89.11
CA GLU A 74 -27.95 1.96 -87.98
C GLU A 74 -26.63 2.24 -87.26
N MET A 75 -25.53 2.44 -88.00
CA MET A 75 -24.24 2.83 -87.42
C MET A 75 -24.32 4.16 -86.67
N SER A 76 -25.06 5.14 -87.19
CA SER A 76 -25.27 6.42 -86.52
C SER A 76 -26.06 6.26 -85.23
N GLN A 77 -27.14 5.47 -85.26
CA GLN A 77 -27.96 5.17 -84.09
C GLN A 77 -27.16 4.43 -83.02
N LEU A 78 -26.38 3.42 -83.39
CA LEU A 78 -25.51 2.68 -82.47
C LEU A 78 -24.49 3.62 -81.80
N LYS A 79 -23.86 4.50 -82.57
CA LYS A 79 -22.90 5.48 -82.03
C LYS A 79 -23.55 6.46 -81.06
N GLN A 80 -24.80 6.84 -81.29
CA GLN A 80 -25.55 7.71 -80.38
C GLN A 80 -25.95 6.98 -79.10
N SER A 81 -26.44 5.74 -79.21
CA SER A 81 -26.77 4.87 -78.08
C SER A 81 -25.55 4.65 -77.19
N LEU A 82 -24.40 4.28 -77.76
CA LEU A 82 -23.16 4.06 -77.00
C LEU A 82 -22.69 5.33 -76.26
N ARG A 83 -22.82 6.51 -76.88
CA ARG A 83 -22.51 7.79 -76.21
C ARG A 83 -23.44 8.07 -75.04
N SER A 84 -24.73 7.76 -75.19
CA SER A 84 -25.72 7.92 -74.12
C SER A 84 -25.40 7.00 -72.94
N GLU A 85 -25.17 5.71 -73.20
CA GLU A 85 -24.81 4.73 -72.17
C GLU A 85 -23.54 5.12 -71.43
N MET A 86 -22.50 5.55 -72.16
CA MET A 86 -21.25 6.00 -71.54
C MET A 86 -21.45 7.24 -70.65
N SER A 87 -22.34 8.15 -71.03
CA SER A 87 -22.70 9.31 -70.21
C SER A 87 -23.45 8.90 -68.94
N GLN A 88 -24.40 7.97 -69.06
CA GLN A 88 -25.16 7.43 -67.93
C GLN A 88 -24.24 6.69 -66.94
N LEU A 89 -23.33 5.85 -67.44
CA LEU A 89 -22.34 5.15 -66.62
C LEU A 89 -21.45 6.14 -65.85
N LYS A 90 -20.98 7.19 -66.52
CA LYS A 90 -20.16 8.24 -65.87
C LYS A 90 -20.94 9.00 -64.79
N GLN A 91 -22.24 9.19 -64.97
CA GLN A 91 -23.10 9.82 -63.96
C GLN A 91 -23.33 8.89 -62.78
N SER A 92 -23.62 7.61 -63.02
CA SER A 92 -23.77 6.59 -61.97
C SER A 92 -22.54 6.51 -61.08
N LEU A 93 -21.35 6.38 -61.71
CA LEU A 93 -20.09 6.29 -60.99
C LEU A 93 -19.80 7.54 -60.13
N ARG A 94 -20.19 8.74 -60.60
CA ARG A 94 -20.06 9.97 -59.81
C ARG A 94 -21.00 9.98 -58.60
N SER A 95 -22.22 9.46 -58.75
CA SER A 95 -23.17 9.34 -57.64
C SER A 95 -22.63 8.38 -56.58
N GLU A 96 -22.23 7.17 -57.00
CA GLU A 96 -21.68 6.15 -56.10
C GLU A 96 -20.44 6.67 -55.35
N MET A 97 -19.54 7.37 -56.04
CA MET A 97 -18.37 7.97 -55.39
C MET A 97 -18.75 9.08 -54.40
N SER A 98 -19.82 9.84 -54.66
CA SER A 98 -20.32 10.86 -53.74
C SER A 98 -20.94 10.21 -52.50
N GLU A 99 -21.75 9.17 -52.68
CA GLU A 99 -22.38 8.41 -51.59
C GLU A 99 -21.33 7.74 -50.70
N LEU A 100 -20.32 7.11 -51.30
CA LEU A 100 -19.21 6.51 -50.56
C LEU A 100 -18.46 7.54 -49.72
N ASN A 101 -18.17 8.72 -50.29
CA ASN A 101 -17.52 9.81 -49.56
C ASN A 101 -18.38 10.36 -48.41
N GLN A 102 -19.70 10.39 -48.57
CA GLN A 102 -20.61 10.81 -47.49
C GLN A 102 -20.65 9.75 -46.38
N SER A 103 -20.72 8.47 -46.73
CA SER A 103 -20.68 7.35 -45.75
C SER A 103 -19.39 7.40 -44.92
N LEU A 104 -18.24 7.51 -45.58
CA LEU A 104 -16.93 7.61 -44.92
C LEU A 104 -16.85 8.80 -43.95
N LYS A 105 -17.41 9.96 -44.34
CA LYS A 105 -17.47 11.13 -43.44
C LYS A 105 -18.36 10.89 -42.23
N SER A 106 -19.49 10.21 -42.40
CA SER A 106 -20.39 9.85 -41.29
C SER A 106 -19.70 8.90 -40.32
N GLU A 107 -19.14 7.81 -40.83
CA GLU A 107 -18.42 6.81 -40.03
C GLU A 107 -17.26 7.45 -39.26
N MET A 108 -16.51 8.36 -39.88
CA MET A 108 -15.40 9.04 -39.20
C MET A 108 -15.90 10.03 -38.13
N SER A 109 -17.07 10.64 -38.32
CA SER A 109 -17.70 11.48 -37.29
C SER A 109 -18.17 10.63 -36.11
N GLU A 110 -18.81 9.49 -36.37
CA GLU A 110 -19.27 8.55 -35.33
C GLU A 110 -18.09 7.99 -34.53
N LEU A 111 -17.01 7.59 -35.20
CA LEU A 111 -15.78 7.14 -34.54
C LEU A 111 -15.19 8.22 -33.63
N ASN A 112 -15.13 9.48 -34.09
CA ASN A 112 -14.65 10.59 -33.27
C ASN A 112 -15.54 10.85 -32.05
N GLN A 113 -16.86 10.72 -32.18
CA GLN A 113 -17.79 10.87 -31.05
C GLN A 113 -17.61 9.73 -30.04
N SER A 114 -17.48 8.49 -30.52
CA SER A 114 -17.22 7.32 -29.67
C SER A 114 -15.91 7.47 -28.89
N LEU A 115 -14.80 7.83 -29.55
CA LEU A 115 -13.51 8.08 -28.89
C LEU A 115 -13.60 9.18 -27.82
N LYS A 116 -14.36 10.26 -28.10
CA LYS A 116 -14.57 11.34 -27.12
C LYS A 116 -15.37 10.85 -25.91
N SER A 117 -16.36 9.97 -26.10
CA SER A 117 -17.12 9.37 -25.00
C SER A 117 -16.22 8.49 -24.13
N GLU A 118 -15.48 7.56 -24.75
CA GLU A 118 -14.55 6.67 -24.04
C GLU A 118 -13.52 7.45 -23.23
N MET A 119 -12.97 8.53 -23.80
CA MET A 119 -12.01 9.37 -23.08
C MET A 119 -12.63 10.15 -21.93
N SER A 120 -13.92 10.52 -22.02
CA SER A 120 -14.66 11.13 -20.91
C SER A 120 -14.91 10.11 -19.79
N GLU A 121 -15.32 8.89 -20.14
CA GLU A 121 -15.54 7.80 -19.18
C GLU A 121 -14.26 7.43 -18.44
N LEU A 122 -13.13 7.30 -19.17
CA LEU A 122 -11.82 7.05 -18.57
C LEU A 122 -11.43 8.15 -17.58
N ASN A 123 -11.62 9.42 -17.94
CA ASN A 123 -11.34 10.54 -17.03
C ASN A 123 -12.23 10.54 -15.78
N GLN A 124 -13.49 10.15 -15.90
CA GLN A 124 -14.40 10.03 -14.74
C GLN A 124 -13.98 8.89 -13.83
N SER A 125 -13.62 7.73 -14.39
CA SER A 125 -13.12 6.57 -13.66
C SER A 125 -11.84 6.92 -12.88
N LEU A 126 -10.85 7.52 -13.53
CA LEU A 126 -9.62 7.96 -12.87
C LEU A 126 -9.87 8.94 -11.72
N LYS A 127 -10.83 9.87 -11.89
CA LYS A 127 -11.20 10.82 -10.84
C LYS A 127 -11.85 10.11 -9.64
N SER A 128 -12.67 9.08 -9.88
CA SER A 128 -13.27 8.27 -8.82
C SER A 128 -12.20 7.52 -8.04
N GLU A 129 -11.32 6.79 -8.74
CA GLU A 129 -10.23 6.02 -8.13
C GLU A 129 -9.33 6.91 -7.27
N MET A 130 -9.00 8.12 -7.75
CA MET A 130 -8.18 9.06 -6.99
C MET A 130 -8.90 9.60 -5.75
N SER A 131 -10.22 9.76 -5.81
CA SER A 131 -11.03 10.13 -4.64
C SER A 131 -11.07 9.01 -3.60
N GLU A 132 -11.27 7.77 -4.05
CA GLU A 132 -11.28 6.59 -3.18
C GLU A 132 -9.92 6.38 -2.50
N LEU A 133 -8.82 6.50 -3.24
CA LEU A 133 -7.47 6.43 -2.68
C LEU A 133 -7.23 7.50 -1.60
N ASN A 134 -7.64 8.74 -1.85
CA ASN A 134 -7.52 9.82 -0.87
C ASN A 134 -8.35 9.56 0.40
N GLN A 135 -9.54 8.98 0.26
CA GLN A 135 -10.37 8.60 1.42
C GLN A 135 -9.73 7.47 2.22
N SER A 136 -9.18 6.45 1.55
CA SER A 136 -8.47 5.35 2.20
C SER A 136 -7.28 5.86 3.01
N LEU A 137 -6.42 6.68 2.40
CA LEU A 137 -5.26 7.27 3.06
C LEU A 137 -5.66 8.10 4.30
N LYS A 138 -6.75 8.86 4.20
CA LYS A 138 -7.27 9.63 5.34
C LYS A 138 -7.76 8.73 6.48
N SER A 139 -8.41 7.60 6.15
CA SER A 139 -8.85 6.61 7.13
C SER A 139 -7.65 5.98 7.84
N GLU A 140 -6.69 5.47 7.08
CA GLU A 140 -5.46 4.85 7.62
C GLU A 140 -4.70 5.82 8.53
N MET A 141 -4.59 7.09 8.15
CA MET A 141 -3.94 8.09 8.99
C MET A 141 -4.73 8.40 10.27
N SER A 142 -6.05 8.33 10.24
CA SER A 142 -6.89 8.47 11.44
C SER A 142 -6.71 7.29 12.39
N GLU A 143 -6.70 6.07 11.86
CA GLU A 143 -6.48 4.83 12.62
C GLU A 143 -5.09 4.82 13.28
N LEU A 144 -4.04 5.20 12.52
CA LEU A 144 -2.69 5.31 13.06
C LEU A 144 -2.62 6.32 14.20
N ASN A 145 -3.24 7.49 14.05
CA ASN A 145 -3.29 8.52 15.09
C ASN A 145 -4.05 8.04 16.35
N GLN A 146 -5.13 7.28 16.18
CA GLN A 146 -5.88 6.70 17.30
C GLN A 146 -5.03 5.67 18.04
N SER A 147 -4.33 4.81 17.30
CA SER A 147 -3.43 3.79 17.86
C SER A 147 -2.31 4.44 18.67
N LEU A 148 -1.62 5.45 18.12
CA LEU A 148 -0.59 6.23 18.81
C LEU A 148 -1.10 6.89 20.09
N ARG A 149 -2.31 7.47 20.07
CA ARG A 149 -2.93 8.05 21.28
C ARG A 149 -3.22 6.99 22.35
N SER A 150 -3.67 5.81 21.94
CA SER A 150 -3.91 4.68 22.83
C SER A 150 -2.61 4.22 23.49
N GLU A 151 -1.55 4.01 22.72
CA GLU A 151 -0.23 3.61 23.24
C GLU A 151 0.34 4.65 24.21
N MET A 152 0.26 5.95 23.88
CA MET A 152 0.67 7.01 24.80
C MET A 152 -0.12 7.01 26.11
N SER A 153 -1.43 6.77 26.06
CA SER A 153 -2.28 6.67 27.25
C SER A 153 -1.87 5.49 28.13
N GLN A 154 -1.62 4.32 27.53
CA GLN A 154 -1.15 3.14 28.24
C GLN A 154 0.22 3.36 28.88
N LEU A 155 1.14 4.03 28.17
CA LEU A 155 2.46 4.38 28.70
C LEU A 155 2.33 5.32 29.91
N ASN A 156 1.48 6.34 29.82
CA ASN A 156 1.24 7.27 30.94
C ASN A 156 0.67 6.55 32.16
N GLN A 157 -0.31 5.65 31.98
CA GLN A 157 -0.86 4.85 33.08
C GLN A 157 0.21 3.97 33.74
N LYS A 158 1.10 3.38 32.95
CA LYS A 158 2.21 2.59 33.48
C LYS A 158 3.17 3.47 34.29
N ILE A 159 3.49 4.66 33.80
CA ILE A 159 4.33 5.63 34.52
C ILE A 159 3.66 6.04 35.84
N ASP A 160 2.38 6.39 35.83
CA ASP A 160 1.63 6.76 37.04
C ASP A 160 1.63 5.64 38.08
N THR A 161 1.46 4.39 37.62
CA THR A 161 1.52 3.20 38.48
C THR A 161 2.89 3.04 39.11
N GLU A 162 3.97 3.15 38.34
CA GLU A 162 5.34 3.08 38.87
C GLU A 162 5.63 4.21 39.87
N ILE A 163 5.15 5.42 39.60
CA ILE A 163 5.28 6.55 40.55
C ILE A 163 4.54 6.26 41.85
N ALA A 164 3.32 5.69 41.79
CA ALA A 164 2.55 5.31 42.97
C ALA A 164 3.26 4.24 43.80
N ASN A 165 3.76 3.19 43.15
CA ASN A 165 4.53 2.12 43.79
C ASN A 165 5.78 2.67 44.49
N ASN A 166 6.52 3.56 43.81
CA ASN A 166 7.70 4.19 44.38
C ASN A 166 7.35 5.08 45.60
N LYS A 167 6.24 5.84 45.55
CA LYS A 167 5.76 6.62 46.69
C LYS A 167 5.43 5.75 47.90
N GLU A 168 4.78 4.60 47.68
CA GLU A 168 4.48 3.65 48.74
C GLU A 168 5.76 3.07 49.36
N ALA A 169 6.73 2.69 48.52
CA ALA A 169 8.03 2.21 48.99
C ALA A 169 8.75 3.26 49.85
N PHE A 170 8.77 4.53 49.42
CA PHE A 170 9.33 5.62 50.22
C PHE A 170 8.58 5.85 51.54
N ALA A 171 7.26 5.71 51.55
CA ALA A 171 6.47 5.84 52.79
C ALA A 171 6.86 4.76 53.81
N LYS A 172 6.99 3.50 53.38
CA LYS A 172 7.43 2.39 54.24
C LYS A 172 8.83 2.63 54.80
N ILE A 173 9.78 3.08 53.97
CA ILE A 173 11.13 3.43 54.43
C ILE A 173 11.09 4.54 55.48
N ASN A 174 10.24 5.57 55.29
CA ASN A 174 10.12 6.65 56.27
C ASN A 174 9.53 6.18 57.60
N GLU A 175 8.58 5.24 57.58
CA GLU A 175 8.02 4.62 58.77
C GLU A 175 9.08 3.79 59.52
N GLU A 176 9.83 2.94 58.81
CA GLU A 176 10.96 2.20 59.39
C GLU A 176 12.01 3.14 60.02
N LEU A 177 12.35 4.24 59.34
CA LEU A 177 13.26 5.25 59.89
C LEU A 177 12.71 5.93 61.14
N ALA A 178 11.40 6.17 61.22
CA ALA A 178 10.76 6.74 62.41
C ALA A 178 10.82 5.77 63.59
N ASN A 179 10.49 4.50 63.37
CA ASN A 179 10.57 3.44 64.38
C ASN A 179 12.01 3.28 64.91
N ASN A 180 12.99 3.25 64.02
CA ASN A 180 14.41 3.19 64.41
C ASN A 180 14.81 4.39 65.27
N ARG A 181 14.34 5.61 64.95
CA ARG A 181 14.63 6.81 65.75
C ARG A 181 14.04 6.71 67.16
N GLU A 182 12.84 6.16 67.30
CA GLU A 182 12.21 5.93 68.60
C GLU A 182 13.00 4.88 69.41
N GLU A 183 13.39 3.78 68.78
CA GLU A 183 14.25 2.76 69.41
C GLU A 183 15.59 3.36 69.89
N PHE A 184 16.25 4.17 69.06
CA PHE A 184 17.46 4.89 69.47
C PHE A 184 17.23 5.86 70.63
N ALA A 185 16.07 6.52 70.71
CA ALA A 185 15.73 7.41 71.81
C ALA A 185 15.53 6.63 73.12
N ASN A 186 14.79 5.52 73.07
CA ASN A 186 14.58 4.61 74.21
C ASN A 186 15.91 4.06 74.72
N ASN A 187 16.77 3.56 73.82
CA ASN A 187 18.11 3.09 74.17
C ASN A 187 18.93 4.19 74.84
N ARG A 188 18.84 5.44 74.36
CA ARG A 188 19.55 6.58 74.95
C ARG A 188 19.07 6.88 76.37
N GLU A 189 17.78 6.78 76.64
CA GLU A 189 17.19 6.95 77.97
C GLU A 189 17.65 5.83 78.91
N GLU A 190 17.63 4.58 78.45
CA GLU A 190 18.14 3.43 79.21
C GLU A 190 19.61 3.62 79.59
N PHE A 191 20.46 4.08 78.66
CA PHE A 191 21.86 4.41 78.95
C PHE A 191 22.00 5.55 79.98
N ALA A 192 21.09 6.53 79.98
CA ALA A 192 21.11 7.62 80.95
C ALA A 192 20.75 7.12 82.36
N ASN A 193 19.69 6.30 82.47
CA ASN A 193 19.28 5.66 83.72
C ASN A 193 20.39 4.78 84.27
N ASN A 194 20.98 3.92 83.45
CA ASN A 194 22.12 3.09 83.83
C ASN A 194 23.29 3.95 84.34
N ARG A 195 23.59 5.09 83.69
CA ARG A 195 24.65 6.01 84.13
C ARG A 195 24.35 6.62 85.50
N GLU A 196 23.10 6.96 85.79
CA GLU A 196 22.64 7.46 87.08
C GLU A 196 22.75 6.38 88.17
N GLU A 197 22.30 5.16 87.89
CA GLU A 197 22.48 4.01 88.78
C GLU A 197 23.96 3.77 89.11
N PHE A 198 24.84 3.77 88.11
CA PHE A 198 26.30 3.69 88.34
C PHE A 198 26.85 4.87 89.15
N ALA A 199 26.26 6.06 89.07
CA ALA A 199 26.66 7.19 89.90
C ALA A 199 26.21 6.99 91.37
N ASN A 200 24.99 6.53 91.58
CA ASN A 200 24.45 6.21 92.91
C ASN A 200 25.26 5.10 93.57
N ILE A 201 25.54 4.01 92.86
CA ILE A 201 26.40 2.91 93.36
C ILE A 201 27.79 3.43 93.75
N ARG A 202 28.39 4.30 92.92
CA ARG A 202 29.69 4.92 93.26
C ARG A 202 29.61 5.77 94.53
N HIS A 203 28.54 6.54 94.71
CA HIS A 203 28.31 7.34 95.91
C HIS A 203 28.11 6.47 97.16
N GLU A 204 27.36 5.37 97.05
CA GLU A 204 27.19 4.40 98.13
C GLU A 204 28.50 3.72 98.51
N ILE A 205 29.30 3.28 97.53
CA ILE A 205 30.64 2.71 97.77
C ILE A 205 31.52 3.72 98.52
N ALA A 206 31.55 4.98 98.08
CA ALA A 206 32.34 6.03 98.73
C ALA A 206 31.87 6.30 100.16
N ASN A 207 30.55 6.34 100.41
CA ASN A 207 30.00 6.50 101.75
C ASN A 207 30.34 5.31 102.66
N ASN A 208 30.20 4.08 102.16
CA ASN A 208 30.56 2.87 102.89
C ASN A 208 32.06 2.82 103.21
N GLN A 209 32.92 3.25 102.28
CA GLN A 209 34.35 3.43 102.51
C GLN A 209 34.60 4.44 103.64
N ALA A 210 33.99 5.62 103.59
CA ALA A 210 34.13 6.64 104.63
C ALA A 210 33.63 6.17 106.01
N ILE A 211 32.51 5.44 106.07
CA ILE A 211 31.99 4.83 107.30
C ILE A 211 32.97 3.79 107.85
N ASN A 212 33.52 2.94 106.97
CA ASN A 212 34.52 1.96 107.37
C ASN A 212 35.79 2.64 107.89
N ASP A 213 36.29 3.68 107.22
CA ASP A 213 37.43 4.47 107.67
C ASP A 213 37.17 5.11 109.05
N GLN A 214 35.97 5.66 109.25
CA GLN A 214 35.54 6.21 110.54
C GLN A 214 35.51 5.12 111.63
N LYS A 215 34.99 3.93 111.34
CA LYS A 215 34.98 2.80 112.28
C LYS A 215 36.40 2.34 112.61
N PHE A 216 37.30 2.26 111.63
CA PHE A 216 38.72 1.95 111.86
C PHE A 216 39.37 2.98 112.78
N GLU A 217 39.13 4.28 112.56
CA GLU A 217 39.65 5.34 113.44
C GLU A 217 39.00 5.33 114.83
N GLN A 218 37.71 4.99 114.97
CA GLN A 218 37.07 4.77 116.27
C GLN A 218 37.70 3.60 117.03
N VAL A 219 37.96 2.47 116.35
CA VAL A 219 38.64 1.31 116.94
C VAL A 219 40.05 1.69 117.37
N LYS A 220 40.81 2.37 116.51
CA LYS A 220 42.17 2.85 116.81
C LYS A 220 42.21 3.81 118.00
N THR A 221 41.27 4.77 118.07
CA THR A 221 41.16 5.69 119.22
C THR A 221 40.68 5.00 120.49
N ALA A 222 39.79 4.00 120.39
CA ALA A 222 39.38 3.18 121.53
C ALA A 222 40.55 2.37 122.10
N PHE A 223 41.37 1.74 121.23
CA PHE A 223 42.61 1.09 121.64
C PHE A 223 43.58 2.08 122.31
N ALA A 224 43.79 3.26 121.74
CA ALA A 224 44.63 4.29 122.36
C ALA A 224 44.13 4.73 123.75
N ARG A 225 42.80 4.87 123.93
CA ARG A 225 42.20 5.14 125.25
C ARG A 225 42.36 3.98 126.22
N MET A 226 42.22 2.74 125.75
CA MET A 226 42.40 1.54 126.55
C MET A 226 43.85 1.43 127.03
N ASP A 227 44.82 1.66 126.14
CA ASP A 227 46.24 1.73 126.48
C ASP A 227 46.52 2.84 127.51
N ALA A 228 45.94 4.03 127.32
CA ALA A 228 46.07 5.13 128.28
C ALA A 228 45.42 4.79 129.65
N ASN A 229 44.26 4.15 129.67
CA ASN A 229 43.60 3.70 130.89
C ASN A 229 44.37 2.57 131.59
N MET A 230 44.94 1.62 130.83
CA MET A 230 45.81 0.58 131.37
C MET A 230 47.05 1.20 132.00
N ALA A 231 47.70 2.16 131.33
CA ALA A 231 48.82 2.92 131.89
C ALA A 231 48.43 3.66 133.18
N LYS A 232 47.24 4.29 133.22
CA LYS A 232 46.73 4.99 134.40
C LYS A 232 46.38 4.06 135.55
N ASN A 233 45.72 2.93 135.28
CA ASN A 233 45.42 1.90 136.28
C ASN A 233 46.69 1.27 136.83
N HIS A 234 47.67 0.96 135.97
CA HIS A 234 48.97 0.43 136.39
C HIS A 234 49.67 1.45 137.31
N SER A 235 49.68 2.74 136.95
CA SER A 235 50.20 3.82 137.80
C SER A 235 49.48 3.93 139.15
N LEU A 236 48.14 3.79 139.15
CA LEU A 236 47.32 3.84 140.37
C LEU A 236 47.57 2.62 141.26
N MET A 237 47.72 1.42 140.69
CA MET A 237 48.10 0.19 141.39
C MET A 237 49.46 0.35 142.07
N ILE A 238 50.46 0.88 141.34
CA ILE A 238 51.79 1.18 141.90
C ILE A 238 51.66 2.19 143.05
N LYS A 239 50.86 3.25 142.89
CA LYS A 239 50.59 4.22 143.96
C LYS A 239 49.94 3.56 145.17
N ASN A 240 48.86 2.80 145.00
CA ASN A 240 48.13 2.14 146.08
C ASN A 240 49.00 1.11 146.81
N HIS A 241 49.77 0.31 146.07
CA HIS A 241 50.76 -0.61 146.66
C HIS A 241 51.82 0.18 147.44
N SER A 242 52.31 1.30 146.91
CA SER A 242 53.23 2.19 147.63
C SER A 242 52.61 2.74 148.92
N THR A 243 51.35 3.19 148.90
CA THR A 243 50.66 3.66 150.12
C THR A 243 50.42 2.53 151.11
N MET A 244 50.01 1.35 150.65
CA MET A 244 49.80 0.18 151.51
C MET A 244 51.11 -0.26 152.17
N ILE A 245 52.21 -0.29 151.41
CA ILE A 245 53.56 -0.56 151.93
C ILE A 245 53.95 0.49 152.98
N LYS A 246 53.68 1.78 152.75
CA LYS A 246 53.92 2.85 153.74
C LYS A 246 53.10 2.65 155.02
N TRP A 247 51.83 2.26 154.91
CA TRP A 247 50.97 1.95 156.06
C TRP A 247 51.48 0.73 156.85
N ILE A 248 51.90 -0.34 156.17
CA ILE A 248 52.46 -1.53 156.82
C ILE A 248 53.75 -1.17 157.56
N ILE A 249 54.65 -0.39 156.95
CA ILE A 249 55.89 0.07 157.60
C ILE A 249 55.58 0.92 158.85
N ALA A 250 54.60 1.83 158.78
CA ALA A 250 54.21 2.67 159.92
C ALA A 250 53.63 1.85 161.08
N LEU A 251 52.83 0.82 160.78
CA LEU A 251 52.21 -0.06 161.78
C LEU A 251 53.24 -0.92 162.52
N ILE A 252 54.25 -1.41 161.79
CA ILE A 252 55.39 -2.14 162.36
C ILE A 252 56.22 -1.21 163.28
N MET A 253 56.42 0.06 162.92
CA MET A 253 57.11 1.00 163.81
C MET A 253 56.29 1.36 165.05
N GLY A 254 54.96 1.47 164.95
CA GLY A 254 54.09 1.71 166.09
C GLY A 254 54.11 0.60 167.16
N SER A 255 54.14 -0.67 166.74
CA SER A 255 54.16 -1.81 167.66
C SER A 255 55.45 -1.91 168.48
N THR A 256 56.57 -1.44 167.94
CA THR A 256 57.85 -1.38 168.69
C THR A 256 57.83 -0.35 169.82
N THR A 257 57.04 0.73 169.70
CA THR A 257 56.93 1.76 170.75
C THR A 257 55.98 1.37 171.89
N LEU A 258 54.93 0.59 171.62
CA LEU A 258 54.05 0.04 172.67
C LEU A 258 54.75 -1.03 173.51
N ASN A 259 55.64 -1.81 172.91
CA ASN A 259 56.38 -2.85 173.63
C ASN A 259 57.41 -2.29 174.64
N ILE A 260 57.89 -1.06 174.42
CA ILE A 260 58.81 -0.37 175.34
C ILE A 260 58.05 0.31 176.50
N SER A 261 56.79 0.72 176.30
CA SER A 261 55.99 1.36 177.36
C SER A 261 55.30 0.36 178.30
N LEU A 262 54.97 -0.85 177.85
CA LEU A 262 54.32 -1.87 178.70
C LEU A 262 55.28 -2.57 179.68
N ILE A 263 56.59 -2.55 179.42
CA ILE A 263 57.61 -3.05 180.36
C ILE A 263 57.79 -2.12 181.58
N LYS A 264 57.20 -0.92 181.59
CA LYS A 264 57.25 0.04 182.71
C LYS A 264 56.04 0.03 183.67
N LEU A 265 55.08 -0.90 183.52
CA LEU A 265 53.87 -0.94 184.36
C LEU A 265 53.59 -2.26 185.12
N LEU A 266 54.51 -3.24 185.10
CA LEU A 266 54.49 -4.44 185.96
C LEU A 266 55.86 -4.71 186.61
N LEU A 267 56.50 -3.61 187.00
CA LEU A 267 57.18 -3.40 188.30
C LEU A 267 56.31 -2.39 189.07
#